data_AF-A0A378W1R9-F1
#
_entry.id   AF-A0A378W1R9-F1
#
_cell.length_a   1.000
_cell.length_b   1.000
_cell.length_c   1.000
_cell.angle_alpha   90.00
_cell.angle_beta   90.00
_cell.angle_gamma   90.00
#
_symmetry.space_group_name_H-M   'P 1'
#
loop_
_entity.id
_entity.type
_entity.pdbx_description
1 polymer ?
#
loop_
_entity_poly.entity_id
_entity_poly.type
_entity_poly.pdbx_seq_one_letter_code
_entity_poly.pdbx_strand_id
1 'polypeptide(L)'
;MGGEFGEHGGGFEGGVRLVVGGFYFVDTRSDELVLAPFQGPLACTRIPFGRGVCGQAWAKGETVVVKDVNAHPDHIACSSLSRSEIVVPLFSDGRCIGVLDADSEHLAQFDEADALYLGELAKILERRFEASSQAA
;
A
#
# COMPACT_ATOMS: atom_id res chain seq x y z
N MET A 1 24.21 -37.50 -22.87
CA MET A 1 25.03 -36.63 -22.02
C MET A 1 24.23 -35.36 -21.79
N GLY A 2 23.47 -35.33 -20.69
CA GLY A 2 22.71 -34.14 -20.30
C GLY A 2 23.68 -33.10 -19.76
N GLY A 3 23.63 -31.89 -20.30
CA GLY A 3 24.31 -30.74 -19.72
C GLY A 3 23.45 -30.18 -18.60
N GLU A 4 23.96 -30.25 -17.37
CA GLU A 4 23.43 -29.50 -16.24
C GLU A 4 23.81 -28.03 -16.44
N PHE A 5 22.83 -27.19 -16.76
CA PHE A 5 22.98 -25.74 -16.62
C PHE A 5 22.78 -25.41 -15.15
N GLY A 6 23.87 -25.02 -14.49
CA GLY A 6 23.84 -24.56 -13.10
C GLY A 6 23.02 -23.28 -12.97
N GLU A 7 21.98 -23.34 -12.13
CA GLU A 7 21.33 -22.15 -11.61
C GLU A 7 22.25 -21.49 -10.58
N HIS A 8 23.07 -20.55 -11.02
CA HIS A 8 23.71 -19.59 -10.12
C HIS A 8 22.64 -18.60 -9.65
N GLY A 9 21.87 -19.01 -8.63
CA GLY A 9 20.96 -18.17 -7.88
C GLY A 9 21.74 -17.12 -7.08
N GLY A 10 22.01 -15.96 -7.70
CA GLY A 10 22.36 -14.74 -6.99
C GLY A 10 21.10 -14.15 -6.35
N GLY A 11 20.74 -14.63 -5.16
CA GLY A 11 19.67 -14.03 -4.36
C GLY A 11 20.08 -12.63 -3.90
N PHE A 12 19.24 -11.63 -4.15
CA PHE A 12 19.30 -10.35 -3.46
C PHE A 12 18.92 -10.58 -1.98
N GLU A 13 19.89 -10.97 -1.15
CA GLU A 13 19.73 -11.04 0.31
C GLU A 13 19.60 -9.60 0.86
N GLY A 14 18.37 -9.12 1.02
CA GLY A 14 18.07 -7.79 1.55
C GLY A 14 16.85 -7.08 0.92
N GLY A 15 16.14 -7.71 -0.03
CA GLY A 15 14.95 -7.11 -0.64
C GLY A 15 13.73 -7.11 0.29
N VAL A 16 13.00 -6.00 0.33
CA VAL A 16 11.67 -5.91 0.97
C VAL A 16 10.74 -6.90 0.29
N ARG A 17 10.30 -7.94 1.00
CA ARG A 17 9.35 -8.93 0.48
C ARG A 17 7.93 -8.47 0.81
N LEU A 18 7.31 -7.82 -0.18
CA LEU A 18 5.92 -7.40 -0.11
C LEU A 18 4.99 -8.59 -0.42
N VAL A 19 3.91 -8.69 0.33
CA VAL A 19 2.82 -9.65 0.10
C VAL A 19 1.82 -9.05 -0.87
N VAL A 20 1.38 -7.82 -0.58
CA VAL A 20 0.56 -6.98 -1.44
C VAL A 20 1.23 -5.61 -1.50
N GLY A 21 1.20 -4.99 -2.68
CA GLY A 21 1.56 -3.59 -2.86
C GLY A 21 0.70 -2.99 -3.95
N GLY A 22 -0.03 -1.91 -3.66
CA GLY A 22 -1.00 -1.37 -4.59
C GLY A 22 -1.63 -0.08 -4.16
N PHE A 23 -2.69 0.28 -4.87
CA PHE A 23 -3.40 1.54 -4.66
C PHE A 23 -4.88 1.30 -4.44
N TYR A 24 -5.48 2.17 -3.65
CA TYR A 24 -6.92 2.38 -3.62
C TYR A 24 -7.23 3.84 -3.92
N PHE A 25 -8.26 4.12 -4.72
CA PHE A 25 -8.73 5.47 -4.98
C PHE A 25 -10.08 5.74 -4.34
N VAL A 26 -10.30 6.97 -3.90
CA VAL A 26 -11.55 7.40 -3.27
C VAL A 26 -12.66 7.49 -4.32
N ASP A 27 -13.76 6.76 -4.12
CA ASP A 27 -15.04 7.01 -4.79
C ASP A 27 -15.89 7.94 -3.92
N THR A 28 -15.94 9.22 -4.32
CA THR A 28 -16.67 10.28 -3.60
C THR A 28 -18.18 10.10 -3.59
N ARG A 29 -18.73 9.14 -4.36
CA ARG A 29 -20.17 8.87 -4.38
C ARG A 29 -20.58 7.86 -3.31
N SER A 30 -19.67 6.97 -2.89
CA SER A 30 -19.95 5.93 -1.91
C SER A 30 -19.15 6.05 -0.62
N ASP A 31 -18.24 7.01 -0.51
CA ASP A 31 -17.31 7.18 0.62
C ASP A 31 -16.51 5.89 0.89
N GLU A 32 -16.01 5.30 -0.19
CA GLU A 32 -15.21 4.07 -0.18
C GLU A 32 -13.91 4.26 -0.95
N LEU A 33 -12.87 3.59 -0.47
CA LEU A 33 -11.66 3.29 -1.22
C LEU A 33 -11.95 2.11 -2.17
N VAL A 34 -11.67 2.27 -3.46
CA VAL A 34 -11.86 1.26 -4.50
C VAL A 34 -10.51 0.78 -5.01
N LEU A 35 -10.34 -0.54 -5.10
CA LEU A 35 -9.09 -1.17 -5.53
C LEU A 35 -8.67 -0.69 -6.93
N ALA A 36 -7.41 -0.28 -7.03
CA ALA A 36 -6.76 0.19 -8.25
C ALA A 36 -5.58 -0.77 -8.57
N PRO A 37 -4.60 -0.41 -9.43
CA PRO A 37 -3.48 -1.31 -9.74
C PRO A 37 -2.75 -1.82 -8.49
N PHE A 38 -2.51 -3.13 -8.43
CA PHE A 38 -1.81 -3.78 -7.32
C PHE A 38 -0.99 -4.98 -7.79
N GLN A 39 -0.09 -5.44 -6.93
CA GLN A 39 0.67 -6.68 -7.05
C GLN A 39 0.43 -7.51 -5.79
N GLY A 40 0.25 -8.83 -5.93
CA GLY A 40 -0.02 -9.74 -4.82
C GLY A 40 -1.30 -10.56 -4.98
N PRO A 41 -1.69 -11.35 -3.97
CA PRO A 41 -2.96 -12.06 -3.95
C PRO A 41 -4.16 -11.08 -3.97
N LEU A 42 -5.33 -11.58 -4.37
CA LEU A 42 -6.55 -10.77 -4.41
C LEU A 42 -6.84 -10.11 -3.05
N ALA A 43 -6.96 -8.78 -3.07
CA ALA A 43 -7.28 -7.95 -1.92
C ALA A 43 -8.78 -7.56 -1.90
N CYS A 44 -9.20 -6.90 -0.82
CA CYS A 44 -10.55 -6.34 -0.71
C CYS A 44 -10.79 -5.34 -1.85
N THR A 45 -11.93 -5.39 -2.55
CA THR A 45 -12.19 -4.48 -3.67
C THR A 45 -12.71 -3.12 -3.23
N ARG A 46 -13.30 -3.04 -2.02
CA ARG A 46 -13.86 -1.82 -1.44
C ARG A 46 -13.59 -1.74 0.06
N ILE A 47 -13.20 -0.56 0.54
CA ILE A 47 -12.91 -0.30 1.97
C ILE A 47 -13.64 0.99 2.38
N PRO A 48 -14.58 0.95 3.34
CA PRO A 48 -15.29 2.15 3.79
C PRO A 48 -14.39 3.17 4.50
N PHE A 49 -14.76 4.45 4.45
CA PHE A 49 -14.08 5.52 5.19
C PHE A 49 -13.84 5.18 6.67
N GLY A 50 -12.63 5.39 7.17
CA GLY A 50 -12.26 5.16 8.58
C GLY A 50 -12.14 3.67 8.98
N ARG A 51 -12.36 2.72 8.07
CA ARG A 51 -12.30 1.28 8.37
C ARG A 51 -11.00 0.65 7.90
N GLY A 52 -10.43 -0.24 8.72
CA GLY A 52 -9.11 -0.83 8.44
C GLY A 52 -7.99 0.21 8.46
N VAL A 53 -6.76 -0.24 8.23
CA VAL A 53 -5.59 0.66 8.23
C VAL A 53 -5.69 1.65 7.05
N CYS A 54 -6.06 1.15 5.86
CA CYS A 54 -6.35 1.97 4.68
C CYS A 54 -7.36 3.10 4.95
N GLY A 55 -8.55 2.77 5.49
CA GLY A 55 -9.57 3.77 5.78
C GLY A 55 -9.18 4.71 6.92
N GLN A 56 -8.39 4.25 7.90
CA GLN A 56 -7.85 5.09 8.97
C GLN A 56 -6.82 6.10 8.44
N ALA A 57 -5.93 5.70 7.54
CA ALA A 57 -4.97 6.60 6.89
C ALA A 57 -5.70 7.66 6.07
N TRP A 58 -6.75 7.26 5.33
CA TRP A 58 -7.62 8.20 4.63
C TRP A 58 -8.30 9.18 5.60
N ALA A 59 -8.87 8.68 6.71
CA ALA A 59 -9.58 9.53 7.67
C ALA A 59 -8.67 10.50 8.43
N LYS A 60 -7.43 10.09 8.75
CA LYS A 60 -6.43 10.94 9.42
C LYS A 60 -5.75 11.90 8.46
N GLY A 61 -5.62 11.52 7.19
CA GLY A 61 -4.78 12.23 6.24
C GLY A 61 -3.29 12.11 6.56
N GLU A 62 -2.88 11.02 7.21
CA GLU A 62 -1.51 10.79 7.64
C GLU A 62 -1.09 9.35 7.32
N THR A 63 0.22 9.14 7.11
CA THR A 63 0.79 7.80 6.95
C THR A 63 0.56 6.98 8.22
N VAL A 64 0.11 5.73 8.06
CA VAL A 64 -0.08 4.80 9.17
C VAL A 64 0.86 3.62 8.98
N VAL A 65 1.69 3.37 9.99
CA VAL A 65 2.61 2.23 10.05
C VAL A 65 2.14 1.27 11.13
N VAL A 66 1.87 0.02 10.76
CA VAL A 66 1.35 -1.02 11.66
C VAL A 66 2.37 -2.14 11.77
N LYS A 67 2.97 -2.28 12.96
CA LYS A 67 4.01 -3.29 13.24
C LYS A 67 3.47 -4.71 13.37
N ASP A 68 2.23 -4.85 13.83
CA ASP A 68 1.49 -6.12 13.88
C ASP A 68 0.02 -5.86 13.55
N VAL A 69 -0.43 -6.27 12.36
CA VAL A 69 -1.81 -6.05 11.92
C VAL A 69 -2.82 -6.82 12.77
N ASN A 70 -2.43 -7.95 13.38
CA ASN A 70 -3.33 -8.74 14.23
C ASN A 70 -3.54 -8.09 15.60
N ALA A 71 -2.63 -7.21 16.01
CA ALA A 71 -2.75 -6.43 17.24
C ALA A 71 -3.45 -5.07 17.01
N HIS A 72 -3.70 -4.69 15.75
CA HIS A 72 -4.27 -3.39 15.41
C HIS A 72 -5.80 -3.38 15.56
N PRO A 73 -6.37 -2.40 16.30
CA PRO A 73 -7.83 -2.28 16.42
C PRO A 73 -8.48 -2.00 15.06
N ASP A 74 -9.64 -2.62 14.83
CA ASP A 74 -10.42 -2.53 13.58
C ASP A 74 -9.67 -3.02 12.32
N HIS A 75 -8.72 -3.94 12.46
CA HIS A 75 -8.05 -4.57 11.32
C HIS A 75 -9.06 -5.29 10.41
N ILE A 76 -9.11 -4.89 9.14
CA ILE A 76 -9.77 -5.61 8.06
C ILE A 76 -8.67 -6.35 7.30
N ALA A 77 -8.45 -7.62 7.65
CA ALA A 77 -7.47 -8.44 6.97
C ALA A 77 -7.91 -8.73 5.53
N CYS A 78 -7.27 -8.10 4.54
CA CYS A 78 -7.49 -8.45 3.13
C CYS A 78 -6.70 -9.71 2.72
N SER A 79 -5.59 -10.02 3.42
CA SER A 79 -4.81 -11.25 3.25
C SER A 79 -4.50 -11.89 4.61
N SER A 80 -4.71 -13.21 4.72
CA SER A 80 -4.34 -13.98 5.92
C SER A 80 -2.82 -14.10 6.16
N LEU A 81 -2.01 -13.71 5.17
CA LEU A 81 -0.55 -13.75 5.25
C LEU A 81 0.06 -12.43 5.76
N SER A 82 -0.70 -11.33 5.76
CA SER A 82 -0.18 -10.03 6.21
C SER A 82 0.05 -10.01 7.72
N ARG A 83 1.21 -9.50 8.12
CA ARG A 83 1.65 -9.34 9.52
C ARG A 83 2.02 -7.91 9.85
N SER A 84 2.48 -7.11 8.90
CA SER A 84 2.66 -5.66 9.07
C SER A 84 2.21 -4.94 7.81
N GLU A 85 1.77 -3.69 7.96
CA GLU A 85 1.19 -2.89 6.89
C GLU A 85 1.70 -1.44 6.99
N ILE A 86 1.93 -0.78 5.86
CA ILE A 86 2.13 0.66 5.78
C ILE A 86 1.20 1.25 4.73
N VAL A 87 0.48 2.29 5.13
CA VAL A 87 -0.45 3.01 4.25
C VAL A 87 -0.06 4.47 4.18
N VAL A 88 0.12 4.98 2.95
CA VAL A 88 0.47 6.38 2.67
C VAL A 88 -0.67 7.04 1.89
N PRO A 89 -1.33 8.08 2.43
CA PRO A 89 -2.37 8.80 1.70
C PRO A 89 -1.79 9.65 0.55
N LEU A 90 -2.58 9.79 -0.52
CA LEU A 90 -2.29 10.58 -1.71
C LEU A 90 -3.26 11.77 -1.75
N PHE A 91 -2.77 12.97 -2.05
CA PHE A 91 -3.56 14.19 -2.06
C PHE A 91 -3.57 14.93 -3.41
N SER A 92 -4.71 15.55 -3.70
CA SER A 92 -4.88 16.53 -4.77
C SER A 92 -5.78 17.64 -4.26
N ASP A 93 -5.40 18.90 -4.49
CA ASP A 93 -6.10 20.09 -3.97
C ASP A 93 -6.45 20.02 -2.47
N GLY A 94 -5.54 19.45 -1.66
CA GLY A 94 -5.72 19.29 -0.21
C GLY A 94 -6.76 18.25 0.19
N ARG A 95 -7.26 17.44 -0.74
CA ARG A 95 -8.17 16.31 -0.50
C ARG A 95 -7.47 15.00 -0.74
N CYS A 96 -7.71 14.02 0.13
CA CYS A 96 -7.20 12.67 -0.10
C CYS A 96 -7.95 12.05 -1.30
N ILE A 97 -7.19 11.66 -2.32
CA ILE A 97 -7.69 11.03 -3.56
C ILE A 97 -7.50 9.51 -3.55
N GLY A 98 -6.74 8.99 -2.61
CA GLY A 98 -6.46 7.57 -2.50
C GLY A 98 -5.36 7.28 -1.50
N VAL A 99 -4.96 6.02 -1.44
CA VAL A 99 -3.85 5.54 -0.62
C VAL A 99 -2.95 4.61 -1.42
N LEU A 100 -1.66 4.67 -1.13
CA LEU A 100 -0.69 3.61 -1.43
C LEU A 100 -0.67 2.66 -0.22
N ASP A 101 -0.83 1.38 -0.49
CA ASP A 101 -0.91 0.32 0.51
C ASP A 101 0.16 -0.74 0.25
N ALA A 102 0.81 -1.21 1.31
CA ALA A 102 1.85 -2.21 1.26
C ALA A 102 1.83 -3.12 2.51
N ASP A 103 1.76 -4.42 2.27
CA ASP A 103 1.72 -5.48 3.27
C ASP A 103 3.00 -6.33 3.27
N SER A 104 3.35 -6.90 4.43
CA SER A 104 4.42 -7.89 4.55
C SER A 104 4.04 -9.10 5.39
N GLU A 105 4.65 -10.25 5.07
CA GLU A 105 4.60 -11.52 5.81
C GLU A 105 5.45 -11.47 7.10
N HIS A 106 6.22 -10.39 7.31
CA HIS A 106 7.06 -10.19 8.48
C HIS A 106 6.46 -9.16 9.43
N LEU A 107 6.68 -9.32 10.73
CA LEU A 107 6.32 -8.29 11.71
C LEU A 107 7.27 -7.11 11.63
N ALA A 108 6.75 -5.90 11.86
CA ALA A 108 7.53 -4.67 11.89
C ALA A 108 8.48 -4.51 10.69
N GLN A 109 8.03 -4.95 9.50
CA GLN A 109 8.81 -4.84 8.27
C GLN A 109 9.04 -3.37 7.88
N PHE A 110 8.07 -2.51 8.21
CA PHE A 110 8.07 -1.10 7.84
C PHE A 110 8.50 -0.21 9.00
N ASP A 111 9.32 0.79 8.69
CA ASP A 111 9.84 1.75 9.66
C ASP A 111 9.72 3.21 9.18
N GLU A 112 10.40 4.12 9.88
CA GLU A 112 10.38 5.54 9.57
C GLU A 112 11.05 5.87 8.22
N ALA A 113 12.01 5.06 7.75
CA ALA A 113 12.63 5.24 6.45
C ALA A 113 11.64 4.89 5.34
N ASP A 114 10.87 3.81 5.48
CA ASP A 114 9.81 3.46 4.52
C ASP A 114 8.74 4.56 4.47
N ALA A 115 8.29 5.05 5.62
CA ALA A 115 7.31 6.14 5.69
C ALA A 115 7.82 7.40 5.00
N LEU A 116 9.11 7.74 5.16
CA LEU A 116 9.73 8.88 4.51
C LEU A 116 9.78 8.69 2.98
N TYR A 117 10.34 7.58 2.49
CA TYR A 117 10.56 7.40 1.07
C TYR A 117 9.28 7.10 0.29
N LEU A 118 8.34 6.35 0.87
CA LEU A 118 7.01 6.18 0.28
C LEU A 118 6.21 7.49 0.29
N GLY A 119 6.42 8.36 1.28
CA GLY A 119 5.89 9.72 1.28
C GLY A 119 6.44 10.58 0.15
N GLU A 120 7.75 10.49 -0.15
CA GLU A 120 8.33 11.17 -1.32
C GLU A 120 7.82 10.59 -2.65
N LEU A 121 7.60 9.27 -2.72
CA LEU A 121 6.97 8.62 -3.85
C LEU A 121 5.52 9.12 -4.04
N ALA A 122 4.74 9.22 -2.97
CA ALA A 122 3.40 9.78 -2.99
C ALA A 122 3.39 11.17 -3.64
N LYS A 123 4.29 12.07 -3.22
CA LYS A 123 4.43 13.41 -3.83
C LYS A 123 4.74 13.36 -5.33
N ILE A 124 5.52 12.38 -5.80
CA ILE A 124 5.78 12.18 -7.23
C ILE A 124 4.50 11.78 -7.94
N LEU A 125 3.73 10.85 -7.38
CA LEU A 125 2.48 10.36 -7.94
C LEU A 125 1.40 11.46 -7.99
N GLU A 126 1.27 12.26 -6.94
CA GLU A 126 0.35 13.40 -6.88
C GLU A 126 0.58 14.38 -8.03
N ARG A 127 1.85 14.76 -8.29
CA ARG A 127 2.19 15.61 -9.45
C ARG A 127 1.81 15.00 -10.79
N ARG A 128 1.85 13.67 -10.90
CA ARG A 128 1.46 12.96 -12.13
C ARG A 128 -0.05 12.86 -12.26
N PHE A 129 -0.76 12.70 -11.14
CA PHE A 129 -2.22 12.72 -11.10
C PHE A 129 -2.75 14.05 -11.63
N GLU A 130 -2.23 15.18 -11.12
CA GLU A 130 -2.58 16.52 -11.60
C GLU A 130 -2.36 16.71 -13.11
N ALA A 131 -1.21 16.26 -13.62
CA ALA A 131 -0.91 16.34 -15.05
C ALA A 131 -1.87 15.50 -15.91
N SER A 132 -2.37 14.38 -15.37
CA SER A 132 -3.34 13.53 -16.06
C SER A 132 -4.75 14.15 -16.08
N SER A 133 -5.12 14.88 -15.03
CA SER A 133 -6.42 15.56 -14.91
C SER A 133 -6.52 16.81 -15.78
N GLN A 134 -5.40 17.49 -16.06
CA GLN A 134 -5.36 18.67 -16.94
C GLN A 134 -5.30 18.32 -18.43
N ALA A 135 -5.01 17.06 -18.76
CA ALA A 135 -4.97 16.57 -20.14
C ALA A 135 -6.32 16.00 -20.63
N ALA A 136 -7.32 15.95 -19.76
CA ALA A 136 -8.68 15.48 -20.03
C ALA A 136 -9.67 16.66 -20.19
#